data_AF-A0A2A4UQA1-F1
#
_entry.id   AF-A0A2A4UQA1-F1
#
_cell.length_a   1.000
_cell.length_b   1.000
_cell.length_c   1.000
_cell.angle_alpha   90.00
_cell.angle_beta   90.00
_cell.angle_gamma   90.00
#
_symmetry.space_group_name_H-M   'P 1'
#
loop_
_entity.id
_entity.type
_entity.pdbx_description
1 polymer ?
#
loop_
_entity_poly.entity_id
_entity_poly.type
_entity_poly.pdbx_seq_one_letter_code
_entity_poly.pdbx_strand_id
1 'polypeptide(L)'
;MAMTPYPDGNDAFENPSLRGSNNGFKWEVPSFLPDPVIPQPDNADQHYSDPHILLKDGELHLFYRLTDKIRNRSFIFWTRSKDLVKWALPILVYEGGWCLSPSVIFEENVWFMWFVDLVKDNKSTISTLKMVKGVTPEAFDNEVSCVVDLGKFHPWHIEVKKVDGNFQGLINAFPGTSESIGQSLFLVKSLNGYDWNRSDAVSILKPSYLGWDNKLIYKASFLSTEEGSYRIWYSACSWGGKWYIGYIEGALNSIKRISIQPALELNRVLKVKQDLNGIFRIGLRRFLPVYVFNLTKKLYNFLVS
;
A
#
# COMPACT_ATOMS: atom_id res chain seq x y z
N MET A 1 -6.67 11.16 -4.96
CA MET A 1 -5.92 9.97 -4.46
C MET A 1 -4.84 10.46 -3.51
N ALA A 2 -4.66 9.80 -2.38
CA ALA A 2 -3.45 9.94 -1.56
C ALA A 2 -2.45 8.83 -1.92
N MET A 3 -1.19 9.18 -2.07
CA MET A 3 -0.11 8.30 -2.49
C MET A 3 1.22 8.75 -1.86
N THR A 4 2.22 7.88 -1.89
CA THR A 4 3.60 8.22 -1.54
C THR A 4 4.50 7.92 -2.72
N PRO A 5 5.33 8.88 -3.19
CA PRO A 5 6.38 8.58 -4.14
C PRO A 5 7.37 7.57 -3.53
N TYR A 6 7.82 6.59 -4.32
CA TYR A 6 8.80 5.60 -3.84
C TYR A 6 9.84 5.26 -4.92
N PRO A 7 10.56 6.27 -5.44
CA PRO A 7 11.51 6.10 -6.52
C PRO A 7 12.62 5.13 -6.09
N ASP A 8 12.82 4.08 -6.88
CA ASP A 8 13.87 3.07 -6.66
C ASP A 8 13.85 2.41 -5.28
N GLY A 9 12.71 2.47 -4.57
CA GLY A 9 12.57 1.97 -3.22
C GLY A 9 13.27 2.80 -2.15
N ASN A 10 13.40 4.11 -2.36
CA ASN A 10 13.98 5.03 -1.38
C ASN A 10 12.89 5.68 -0.51
N ASP A 11 12.90 5.34 0.79
CA ASP A 11 11.87 5.74 1.76
C ASP A 11 11.97 7.21 2.21
N ALA A 12 13.09 7.89 1.94
CA ALA A 12 13.20 9.33 2.17
C ALA A 12 12.16 10.15 1.37
N PHE A 13 11.70 9.61 0.25
CA PHE A 13 10.70 10.24 -0.61
C PHE A 13 9.26 9.80 -0.33
N GLU A 14 9.06 8.87 0.62
CA GLU A 14 7.77 8.23 0.88
C GLU A 14 6.81 9.12 1.69
N ASN A 15 6.61 10.33 1.19
CA ASN A 15 5.92 11.41 1.90
C ASN A 15 4.49 11.56 1.35
N PRO A 16 3.45 11.61 2.21
CA PRO A 16 2.06 11.74 1.80
C PRO A 16 1.87 12.87 0.79
N SER A 17 1.37 12.50 -0.38
CA SER A 17 1.22 13.34 -1.57
C SER A 17 -0.17 13.13 -2.15
N LEU A 18 -0.74 14.18 -2.76
CA LEU A 18 -2.09 14.12 -3.32
C LEU A 18 -2.08 14.27 -4.84
N ARG A 19 -2.99 13.55 -5.49
CA ARG A 19 -3.24 13.66 -6.94
C ARG A 19 -4.73 13.85 -7.19
N GLY A 20 -5.05 14.78 -8.09
CA GLY A 20 -6.40 15.02 -8.61
C GLY A 20 -6.61 14.30 -9.94
N SER A 21 -7.86 13.92 -10.22
CA SER A 21 -8.25 13.38 -11.53
C SER A 21 -9.74 13.56 -11.76
N ASN A 22 -10.10 13.98 -12.99
CA ASN A 22 -11.50 14.08 -13.43
C ASN A 22 -12.05 12.77 -14.00
N ASN A 23 -11.19 11.79 -14.30
CA ASN A 23 -11.59 10.54 -14.94
C ASN A 23 -11.08 9.29 -14.21
N GLY A 24 -10.18 9.46 -13.24
CA GLY A 24 -9.50 8.35 -12.55
C GLY A 24 -8.37 7.71 -13.36
N PHE A 25 -8.00 8.24 -14.52
CA PHE A 25 -6.94 7.69 -15.38
C PHE A 25 -5.74 8.63 -15.47
N LYS A 26 -6.01 9.90 -15.79
CA LYS A 26 -5.00 10.95 -15.82
C LYS A 26 -4.97 11.62 -14.47
N TRP A 27 -3.85 11.47 -13.78
CA TRP A 27 -3.63 12.03 -12.46
C TRP A 27 -2.60 13.15 -12.54
N GLU A 28 -2.90 14.27 -11.91
CA GLU A 28 -2.02 15.43 -11.87
C GLU A 28 -1.90 15.97 -10.44
N VAL A 29 -0.86 16.76 -10.21
CA VAL A 29 -0.74 17.59 -9.01
C VAL A 29 -1.56 18.86 -9.30
N PRO A 30 -2.67 19.11 -8.61
CA PRO A 30 -3.37 20.38 -8.73
C PRO A 30 -2.41 21.52 -8.36
N SER A 31 -2.37 22.57 -9.18
CA SER A 31 -1.35 23.63 -9.10
C SER A 31 -1.31 24.39 -7.77
N PHE A 32 -2.41 24.36 -7.01
CA PHE A 32 -2.52 25.01 -5.71
C PHE A 32 -2.05 24.11 -4.54
N LEU A 33 -1.75 22.83 -4.77
CA LEU A 33 -1.34 21.91 -3.71
C LEU A 33 0.18 21.90 -3.51
N PRO A 34 0.65 21.93 -2.25
CA PRO A 34 2.01 21.50 -1.95
C PRO A 34 2.16 20.01 -2.29
N ASP A 35 3.32 19.62 -2.79
CA ASP A 35 3.66 18.23 -3.09
C ASP A 35 5.09 17.94 -2.61
N PRO A 36 5.29 17.14 -1.54
CA PRO A 36 4.26 16.42 -0.78
C PRO A 36 3.40 17.33 0.11
N VAL A 37 2.22 16.85 0.53
CA VAL A 37 1.36 17.58 1.49
C VAL A 37 1.85 17.45 2.93
N ILE A 38 2.54 16.35 3.25
CA ILE A 38 3.28 16.17 4.50
C ILE A 38 4.77 16.11 4.13
N PRO A 39 5.62 17.05 4.61
CA PRO A 39 7.05 17.03 4.29
C PRO A 39 7.75 15.82 4.93
N GLN A 40 8.95 15.50 4.45
CA GLN A 40 9.80 14.44 5.02
C GLN A 40 10.04 14.67 6.52
N PRO A 41 10.09 13.62 7.37
CA PRO A 41 10.46 13.78 8.77
C PRO A 41 11.91 14.28 8.90
N ASP A 42 12.18 15.08 9.94
CA ASP A 42 13.52 15.63 10.20
C ASP A 42 14.54 14.53 10.54
N ASN A 43 14.07 13.42 11.12
CA ASN A 43 14.91 12.28 11.48
C ASN A 43 15.06 11.31 10.29
N ALA A 44 16.29 11.14 9.81
CA ALA A 44 16.61 10.24 8.69
C ALA A 44 16.37 8.74 8.97
N ASP A 45 16.29 8.34 10.23
CA ASP A 45 15.90 6.98 10.63
C ASP A 45 14.39 6.75 10.61
N GLN A 46 13.63 7.80 10.27
CA GLN A 46 12.19 7.76 10.14
C GLN A 46 11.76 7.98 8.69
N HIS A 47 10.61 7.42 8.33
CA HIS A 47 9.96 7.69 7.05
C HIS A 47 8.45 7.63 7.22
N TYR A 48 7.74 8.41 6.41
CA TYR A 48 6.30 8.26 6.27
C TYR A 48 5.96 7.15 5.28
N SER A 49 4.71 6.69 5.29
CA SER A 49 4.20 5.69 4.36
C SER A 49 2.68 5.57 4.49
N ASP A 50 2.10 4.70 3.64
CA ASP A 50 0.74 4.18 3.78
C ASP A 50 -0.38 5.22 3.96
N PRO A 51 -0.43 6.31 3.18
CA PRO A 51 -1.49 7.28 3.34
C PRO A 51 -2.86 6.66 3.03
N HIS A 52 -3.87 7.17 3.72
CA HIS A 52 -5.27 6.89 3.51
C HIS A 52 -6.08 8.19 3.66
N ILE A 53 -7.00 8.45 2.74
CA ILE A 53 -7.77 9.69 2.72
C ILE A 53 -9.26 9.39 2.56
N LEU A 54 -10.09 10.09 3.32
CA LEU A 54 -11.54 10.09 3.15
C LEU A 54 -12.13 11.51 3.30
N LEU A 55 -13.32 11.71 2.73
CA LEU A 55 -14.12 12.92 2.88
C LEU A 55 -15.23 12.66 3.90
N LYS A 56 -15.36 13.51 4.90
CA LYS A 56 -16.45 13.48 5.89
C LYS A 56 -16.90 14.91 6.17
N ASP A 57 -18.20 15.17 6.06
CA ASP A 57 -18.82 16.48 6.36
C ASP A 57 -18.13 17.68 5.68
N GLY A 58 -17.69 17.49 4.42
CA GLY A 58 -16.99 18.52 3.65
C GLY A 58 -15.54 18.78 4.07
N GLU A 59 -14.98 17.97 4.98
CA GLU A 59 -13.58 18.01 5.40
C GLU A 59 -12.86 16.73 4.98
N LEU A 60 -11.64 16.86 4.48
CA LEU A 60 -10.80 15.73 4.14
C LEU A 60 -9.98 15.32 5.35
N HIS A 61 -9.96 14.03 5.62
CA HIS A 61 -9.20 13.40 6.70
C HIS A 61 -8.10 12.55 6.08
N LEU A 62 -6.84 12.89 6.39
CA LEU A 62 -5.67 12.16 5.93
C LEU A 62 -5.04 11.43 7.11
N PHE A 63 -4.94 10.11 6.98
CA PHE A 63 -4.21 9.23 7.87
C PHE A 63 -2.93 8.79 7.18
N TYR A 64 -1.84 8.65 7.92
CA TYR A 64 -0.57 8.16 7.38
C TYR A 64 0.29 7.57 8.48
N ARG A 65 1.22 6.70 8.09
CA ARG A 65 2.11 6.00 9.01
C ARG A 65 3.46 6.69 9.05
N LEU A 66 4.03 6.84 10.24
CA LEU A 66 5.46 7.08 10.47
C LEU A 66 6.09 5.78 10.97
N THR A 67 7.18 5.35 10.37
CA THR A 67 8.02 4.27 10.89
C THR A 67 9.22 4.85 11.61
N ASP A 68 9.51 4.36 12.81
CA ASP A 68 10.80 4.55 13.47
C ASP A 68 11.63 3.27 13.39
N LYS A 69 12.67 3.29 12.54
CA LYS A 69 13.50 2.10 12.26
C LYS A 69 14.38 1.70 13.44
N ILE A 70 14.72 2.63 14.33
CA ILE A 70 15.56 2.36 15.49
C ILE A 70 14.75 1.72 16.61
N ARG A 71 13.55 2.26 16.84
CA ARG A 71 12.64 1.77 17.90
C ARG A 71 11.83 0.56 17.46
N ASN A 72 11.80 0.23 16.16
CA ASN A 72 10.89 -0.75 15.57
C ASN A 72 9.43 -0.47 15.97
N ARG A 73 9.02 0.79 15.80
CA ARG A 73 7.67 1.29 16.13
C ARG A 73 7.04 1.94 14.91
N SER A 74 5.72 1.85 14.84
CA SER A 74 4.90 2.52 13.85
C SER A 74 3.87 3.40 14.55
N PHE A 75 3.68 4.59 14.00
CA PHE A 75 2.78 5.61 14.53
C PHE A 75 1.82 6.01 13.42
N ILE A 76 0.52 5.95 13.68
CA ILE A 76 -0.50 6.44 12.74
C ILE A 76 -0.86 7.86 13.15
N PHE A 77 -0.60 8.80 12.25
CA PHE A 77 -0.99 10.19 12.39
C PHE A 77 -2.26 10.46 11.59
N TRP A 78 -3.03 11.43 12.07
CA TRP A 78 -4.22 11.95 11.43
C TRP A 78 -4.14 13.48 11.35
N THR A 79 -4.48 14.03 10.19
CA THR A 79 -4.69 15.47 9.99
C THR A 79 -5.93 15.69 9.10
N ARG A 80 -6.39 16.92 9.03
CA ARG A 80 -7.58 17.31 8.27
C ARG A 80 -7.45 18.65 7.59
N SER A 81 -8.19 18.83 6.50
CA SER A 81 -8.22 20.06 5.73
C SER A 81 -9.56 20.25 5.03
N LYS A 82 -10.02 21.50 4.94
CA LYS A 82 -11.21 21.89 4.16
C LYS A 82 -10.88 22.32 2.73
N ASP A 83 -9.63 22.70 2.48
CA ASP A 83 -9.20 23.33 1.22
C ASP A 83 -8.01 22.64 0.57
N LEU A 84 -7.53 21.53 1.15
CA LEU A 84 -6.35 20.76 0.75
C LEU A 84 -5.00 21.49 0.87
N VAL A 85 -5.00 22.79 1.21
CA VAL A 85 -3.81 23.63 1.30
C VAL A 85 -3.39 23.79 2.75
N LYS A 86 -4.34 24.16 3.62
CA LYS A 86 -4.11 24.33 5.05
C LYS A 86 -4.55 23.06 5.77
N TRP A 87 -3.56 22.37 6.30
CA TRP A 87 -3.76 21.18 7.11
C TRP A 87 -3.67 21.53 8.59
N ALA A 88 -4.53 20.93 9.41
CA ALA A 88 -4.40 21.01 10.85
C ALA A 88 -3.08 20.35 11.31
N LEU A 89 -2.64 20.68 12.53
CA LEU A 89 -1.51 19.98 13.14
C LEU A 89 -1.83 18.47 13.22
N PRO A 90 -0.94 17.59 12.72
CA PRO A 90 -1.15 16.16 12.82
C PRO A 90 -1.23 15.67 14.27
N ILE A 91 -2.16 14.77 14.53
CA ILE A 91 -2.39 14.15 15.84
C ILE A 91 -2.03 12.67 15.74
N LEU A 92 -1.29 12.15 16.73
CA LEU A 92 -1.05 10.72 16.88
C LEU A 92 -2.36 10.05 17.31
N VAL A 93 -2.86 9.11 16.51
CA VAL A 93 -4.13 8.42 16.78
C VAL A 93 -3.95 6.94 17.09
N TYR A 94 -2.79 6.37 16.79
CA TYR A 94 -2.47 4.99 17.13
C TYR A 94 -0.96 4.74 17.13
N GLU A 95 -0.48 3.89 18.02
CA GLU A 95 0.92 3.45 18.07
C GLU A 95 1.00 1.94 18.30
N GLY A 96 1.89 1.27 17.57
CA GLY A 96 2.13 -0.16 17.72
C GLY A 96 3.56 -0.55 17.34
N GLY A 97 3.85 -1.86 17.32
CA GLY A 97 5.11 -2.38 16.78
C GLY A 97 5.22 -2.08 15.28
N TRP A 98 4.64 -2.93 14.45
CA TRP A 98 4.56 -2.71 13.00
C TRP A 98 3.09 -2.72 12.56
N CYS A 99 2.41 -1.60 12.75
CA CYS A 99 1.05 -1.38 12.26
C CYS A 99 1.09 -0.73 10.87
N LEU A 100 0.80 -1.49 9.82
CA LEU A 100 0.91 -1.09 8.42
C LEU A 100 -0.45 -0.78 7.83
N SER A 101 -0.47 0.04 6.79
CA SER A 101 -1.64 0.22 5.93
C SER A 101 -2.95 0.59 6.66
N PRO A 102 -3.00 1.70 7.42
CA PRO A 102 -4.27 2.15 7.99
C PRO A 102 -5.30 2.33 6.87
N SER A 103 -6.49 1.79 7.10
CA SER A 103 -7.67 2.05 6.29
C SER A 103 -8.81 2.47 7.20
N VAL A 104 -9.37 3.65 6.94
CA VAL A 104 -10.29 4.30 7.87
C VAL A 104 -11.63 4.54 7.18
N ILE A 105 -12.72 4.24 7.87
CA ILE A 105 -14.05 4.69 7.45
C ILE A 105 -14.78 5.30 8.64
N PHE A 106 -15.77 6.13 8.34
CA PHE A 106 -16.73 6.64 9.32
C PHE A 106 -18.11 6.13 8.96
N GLU A 107 -18.73 5.37 9.85
CA GLU A 107 -20.02 4.71 9.63
C GLU A 107 -20.83 4.74 10.92
N GLU A 108 -22.12 5.08 10.83
CA GLU A 108 -23.03 5.11 11.99
C GLU A 108 -22.48 5.86 13.23
N ASN A 109 -21.83 7.00 13.02
CA ASN A 109 -21.17 7.81 14.06
C ASN A 109 -19.96 7.17 14.75
N VAL A 110 -19.40 6.11 14.16
CA VAL A 110 -18.22 5.41 14.66
C VAL A 110 -17.12 5.46 13.60
N TRP A 111 -15.92 5.81 14.03
CA TRP A 111 -14.71 5.65 13.24
C TRP A 111 -14.20 4.23 13.40
N PHE A 112 -13.87 3.60 12.28
CA PHE A 112 -13.22 2.30 12.23
C PHE A 112 -11.87 2.48 11.55
N MET A 113 -10.83 1.87 12.10
CA MET A 113 -9.53 1.77 11.43
C MET A 113 -9.08 0.32 11.42
N TRP A 114 -8.82 -0.20 10.22
CA TRP A 114 -8.13 -1.48 10.01
C TRP A 114 -6.67 -1.23 9.68
N PHE A 115 -5.81 -2.12 10.15
CA PHE A 115 -4.38 -2.10 9.86
C PHE A 115 -3.81 -3.50 9.95
N VAL A 116 -2.71 -3.73 9.26
CA VAL A 116 -1.96 -4.98 9.34
C VAL A 116 -1.01 -4.89 10.52
N ASP A 117 -1.10 -5.82 11.45
CA ASP A 117 -0.16 -5.96 12.57
C ASP A 117 0.86 -7.03 12.24
N LEU A 118 2.13 -6.62 12.23
CA LEU A 118 3.25 -7.45 11.84
C LEU A 118 4.16 -7.72 13.04
N VAL A 119 4.30 -8.98 13.40
CA VAL A 119 5.25 -9.43 14.42
C VAL A 119 6.39 -10.15 13.71
N LYS A 120 7.58 -9.54 13.77
CA LYS A 120 8.82 -10.14 13.29
C LYS A 120 9.56 -10.80 14.45
N ASP A 121 9.75 -12.11 14.39
CA ASP A 121 10.73 -12.83 15.21
C ASP A 121 11.87 -13.34 14.30
N ASN A 122 12.98 -13.76 14.89
CA ASN A 122 14.18 -14.25 14.19
C ASN A 122 13.90 -15.42 13.23
N LYS A 123 12.75 -16.11 13.35
CA LYS A 123 12.40 -17.30 12.57
C LYS A 123 11.12 -17.16 11.74
N SER A 124 10.26 -16.17 12.02
CA SER A 124 8.97 -16.03 11.35
C SER A 124 8.49 -14.59 11.32
N THR A 125 7.75 -14.29 10.25
CA THR A 125 6.94 -13.08 10.13
C THR A 125 5.49 -13.50 10.28
N ILE A 126 4.85 -13.08 11.37
CA ILE A 126 3.42 -13.25 11.55
C ILE A 126 2.76 -11.94 11.16
N SER A 127 1.88 -12.00 10.16
CA SER A 127 1.11 -10.86 9.71
C SER A 127 -0.38 -11.13 9.91
N THR A 128 -1.06 -10.25 10.64
CA THR A 128 -2.48 -10.39 10.97
C THR A 128 -3.20 -9.08 10.69
N LEU A 129 -4.52 -9.15 10.56
CA LEU A 129 -5.35 -7.96 10.41
C LEU A 129 -5.94 -7.60 11.79
N LYS A 130 -5.90 -6.31 12.13
CA LYS A 130 -6.52 -5.77 13.34
C LYS A 130 -7.44 -4.62 13.00
N MET A 131 -8.35 -4.34 13.92
CA MET A 131 -9.31 -3.24 13.84
C MET A 131 -9.38 -2.51 15.18
N VAL A 132 -9.46 -1.19 15.15
CA VAL A 132 -9.78 -0.33 16.30
C VAL A 132 -10.98 0.55 15.96
N LYS A 133 -11.70 1.00 16.98
CA LYS A 133 -12.89 1.85 16.84
C LYS A 133 -12.85 3.04 17.79
N GLY A 134 -13.47 4.13 17.40
CA GLY A 134 -13.55 5.33 18.23
C GLY A 134 -14.72 6.22 17.84
N VAL A 135 -15.19 7.04 18.79
CA VAL A 135 -16.16 8.12 18.50
C VAL A 135 -15.50 9.27 17.76
N THR A 136 -14.19 9.43 17.92
CA THR A 136 -13.32 10.30 17.12
C THR A 136 -12.03 9.54 16.76
N PRO A 137 -11.25 10.00 15.77
CA PRO A 137 -9.96 9.38 15.45
C PRO A 137 -8.98 9.37 16.64
N GLU A 138 -8.98 10.39 17.49
CA GLU A 138 -8.11 10.47 18.68
C GLU A 138 -8.51 9.48 19.78
N ALA A 139 -9.74 8.99 19.72
CA ALA A 139 -10.31 8.05 20.68
C ALA A 139 -10.39 6.63 20.10
N PHE A 140 -9.51 6.27 19.16
CA PHE A 140 -9.37 4.88 18.73
C PHE A 140 -8.94 4.00 19.90
N ASP A 141 -9.74 2.97 20.16
CA ASP A 141 -9.54 1.97 21.21
C ASP A 141 -10.19 0.65 20.75
N ASN A 142 -10.38 -0.30 21.68
CA ASN A 142 -11.04 -1.58 21.47
C ASN A 142 -10.39 -2.35 20.32
N GLU A 143 -9.10 -2.64 20.45
CA GLU A 143 -8.37 -3.45 19.48
C GLU A 143 -9.01 -4.84 19.37
N VAL A 144 -9.40 -5.20 18.15
CA VAL A 144 -9.96 -6.51 17.80
C VAL A 144 -9.09 -7.15 16.74
N SER A 145 -8.63 -8.37 17.01
CA SER A 145 -8.01 -9.23 16.00
C SER A 145 -9.06 -9.66 14.98
N CYS A 146 -8.79 -9.45 13.70
CA CYS A 146 -9.65 -9.90 12.62
C CYS A 146 -9.25 -11.31 12.15
N VAL A 147 -10.25 -12.12 11.81
CA VAL A 147 -10.06 -13.42 11.19
C VAL A 147 -10.22 -13.25 9.68
N VAL A 148 -9.21 -13.67 8.92
CA VAL A 148 -9.26 -13.65 7.45
C VAL A 148 -8.63 -14.92 6.90
N ASP A 149 -9.37 -15.63 6.05
CA ASP A 149 -8.83 -16.77 5.31
C ASP A 149 -8.17 -16.28 4.02
N LEU A 150 -6.83 -16.35 3.96
CA LEU A 150 -6.04 -16.09 2.75
C LEU A 150 -5.28 -17.35 2.29
N GLY A 151 -5.63 -18.52 2.82
CA GLY A 151 -4.89 -19.77 2.61
C GLY A 151 -3.41 -19.64 3.01
N LYS A 152 -2.50 -19.80 2.05
CA LYS A 152 -1.04 -19.71 2.25
C LYS A 152 -0.47 -18.28 2.21
N PHE A 153 -1.33 -17.29 2.06
CA PHE A 153 -0.94 -15.88 1.96
C PHE A 153 -1.10 -15.18 3.30
N HIS A 154 -0.25 -14.18 3.53
CA HIS A 154 -0.27 -13.34 4.73
C HIS A 154 -0.50 -11.89 4.33
N PRO A 155 -1.38 -11.15 5.04
CA PRO A 155 -1.71 -9.77 4.68
C PRO A 155 -0.48 -8.86 4.77
N TRP A 156 -0.46 -7.80 3.97
CA TRP A 156 0.61 -6.81 3.97
C TRP A 156 0.05 -5.39 3.93
N HIS A 157 -0.88 -5.14 2.99
CA HIS A 157 -1.67 -3.90 2.93
C HIS A 157 -3.15 -4.19 2.76
N ILE A 158 -3.99 -3.25 3.20
CA ILE A 158 -5.45 -3.33 3.10
C ILE A 158 -6.05 -1.95 2.77
N GLU A 159 -7.13 -1.96 1.99
CA GLU A 159 -8.14 -0.91 2.00
C GLU A 159 -9.51 -1.52 2.29
N VAL A 160 -10.31 -0.87 3.14
CA VAL A 160 -11.68 -1.26 3.50
C VAL A 160 -12.65 -0.17 3.07
N LYS A 161 -13.78 -0.57 2.47
CA LYS A 161 -14.91 0.31 2.16
C LYS A 161 -16.23 -0.37 2.53
N LYS A 162 -17.26 0.42 2.83
CA LYS A 162 -18.64 -0.06 2.95
C LYS A 162 -19.30 -0.07 1.57
N VAL A 163 -19.84 -1.20 1.15
CA VAL A 163 -20.50 -1.41 -0.14
C VAL A 163 -21.73 -2.28 0.10
N ASP A 164 -22.91 -1.81 -0.31
CA ASP A 164 -24.19 -2.51 -0.18
C ASP A 164 -24.43 -3.07 1.24
N GLY A 165 -24.19 -2.24 2.27
CA GLY A 165 -24.33 -2.61 3.68
C GLY A 165 -23.24 -3.55 4.23
N ASN A 166 -22.29 -4.00 3.41
CA ASN A 166 -21.22 -4.92 3.79
C ASN A 166 -19.85 -4.24 3.78
N PHE A 167 -18.96 -4.64 4.69
CA PHE A 167 -17.56 -4.26 4.58
C PHE A 167 -16.93 -5.08 3.46
N GLN A 168 -16.19 -4.41 2.58
CA GLN A 168 -15.33 -5.04 1.58
C GLN A 168 -13.89 -4.63 1.84
N GLY A 169 -13.00 -5.60 1.89
CA GLY A 169 -11.57 -5.40 2.04
C GLY A 169 -10.85 -5.81 0.77
N LEU A 170 -9.96 -4.95 0.27
CA LEU A 170 -9.01 -5.27 -0.78
C LEU A 170 -7.65 -5.47 -0.12
N ILE A 171 -7.21 -6.72 -0.02
CA ILE A 171 -5.99 -7.10 0.69
C ILE A 171 -4.89 -7.44 -0.30
N ASN A 172 -3.76 -6.75 -0.16
CA ASN A 172 -2.50 -7.17 -0.71
C ASN A 172 -1.82 -8.14 0.26
N ALA A 173 -1.40 -9.31 -0.25
CA ALA A 173 -0.84 -10.37 0.58
C ALA A 173 0.34 -11.08 -0.10
N PHE A 174 1.32 -11.53 0.70
CA PHE A 174 2.50 -12.26 0.23
C PHE A 174 2.39 -13.76 0.47
N PRO A 175 2.95 -14.61 -0.42
CA PRO A 175 2.94 -16.06 -0.23
C PRO A 175 4.04 -16.50 0.75
N GLY A 176 3.69 -17.36 1.72
CA GLY A 176 4.65 -17.93 2.66
C GLY A 176 5.44 -16.86 3.42
N THR A 177 6.77 -16.96 3.47
CA THR A 177 7.61 -16.05 4.29
C THR A 177 8.27 -14.91 3.52
N SER A 178 8.01 -14.76 2.21
CA SER A 178 8.72 -13.79 1.36
C SER A 178 7.89 -12.55 1.05
N GLU A 179 8.00 -11.52 1.89
CA GLU A 179 7.31 -10.24 1.70
C GLU A 179 7.73 -9.49 0.40
N SER A 180 8.84 -9.85 -0.25
CA SER A 180 9.37 -9.06 -1.38
C SER A 180 9.01 -9.53 -2.79
N ILE A 181 8.28 -10.65 -2.96
CA ILE A 181 8.06 -11.29 -4.28
C ILE A 181 6.68 -11.96 -4.33
N GLY A 182 6.00 -11.87 -5.48
CA GLY A 182 4.82 -12.71 -5.75
C GLY A 182 3.55 -12.29 -4.99
N GLN A 183 3.56 -11.11 -4.38
CA GLN A 183 2.39 -10.56 -3.71
C GLN A 183 1.21 -10.39 -4.68
N SER A 184 0.01 -10.65 -4.19
CA SER A 184 -1.25 -10.67 -4.96
C SER A 184 -2.37 -9.93 -4.23
N LEU A 185 -3.42 -9.55 -4.96
CA LEU A 185 -4.62 -8.90 -4.40
C LEU A 185 -5.78 -9.88 -4.24
N PHE A 186 -6.51 -9.74 -3.13
CA PHE A 186 -7.67 -10.56 -2.76
C PHE A 186 -8.83 -9.66 -2.35
N LEU A 187 -10.05 -9.99 -2.77
CA LEU A 187 -11.26 -9.32 -2.27
C LEU A 187 -11.85 -10.16 -1.14
N VAL A 188 -12.08 -9.54 0.00
CA VAL A 188 -12.75 -10.13 1.16
C VAL A 188 -14.01 -9.33 1.51
N LYS A 189 -14.99 -10.01 2.12
CA LYS A 189 -16.23 -9.41 2.61
C LYS A 189 -16.43 -9.74 4.07
N SER A 190 -17.04 -8.80 4.79
CA SER A 190 -17.42 -8.98 6.18
C SER A 190 -18.73 -8.25 6.49
N LEU A 191 -19.59 -8.88 7.30
CA LEU A 191 -20.78 -8.22 7.85
C LEU A 191 -20.42 -7.28 9.00
N ASN A 192 -19.42 -7.67 9.80
CA ASN A 192 -19.14 -7.10 11.12
C ASN A 192 -17.80 -6.35 11.19
N GLY A 193 -16.98 -6.45 10.14
CA GLY A 193 -15.68 -5.80 10.04
C GLY A 193 -14.53 -6.56 10.70
N TYR A 194 -14.76 -7.73 11.29
CA TYR A 194 -13.71 -8.54 11.94
C TYR A 194 -13.64 -9.99 11.46
N ASP A 195 -14.75 -10.59 11.02
CA ASP A 195 -14.77 -11.89 10.36
C ASP A 195 -14.82 -11.71 8.85
N TRP A 196 -13.75 -12.05 8.15
CA TRP A 196 -13.57 -11.82 6.73
C TRP A 196 -13.56 -13.12 5.95
N ASN A 197 -14.48 -13.22 4.99
CA ASN A 197 -14.56 -14.33 4.05
C ASN A 197 -14.11 -13.87 2.67
N ARG A 198 -13.39 -14.74 1.95
CA ARG A 198 -13.02 -14.45 0.56
C ARG A 198 -14.26 -14.36 -0.31
N SER A 199 -14.30 -13.31 -1.13
CA SER A 199 -15.30 -13.18 -2.19
C SER A 199 -14.88 -13.89 -3.47
N ASP A 200 -13.62 -14.31 -3.55
CA ASP A 200 -13.01 -14.91 -4.73
C ASP A 200 -12.45 -16.32 -4.46
N ALA A 201 -12.57 -17.21 -5.43
CA ALA A 201 -11.87 -18.51 -5.38
C ALA A 201 -10.35 -18.32 -5.62
N VAL A 202 -9.98 -17.30 -6.39
CA VAL A 202 -8.60 -16.99 -6.81
C VAL A 202 -8.34 -15.49 -6.63
N SER A 203 -7.11 -15.09 -6.30
CA SER A 203 -6.69 -13.68 -6.24
C SER A 203 -7.15 -12.86 -7.45
N ILE A 204 -7.69 -11.66 -7.22
CA ILE A 204 -8.09 -10.69 -8.24
C ILE A 204 -6.94 -10.32 -9.18
N LEU A 205 -5.74 -10.13 -8.62
CA LEU A 205 -4.57 -9.70 -9.39
C LEU A 205 -3.30 -10.37 -8.89
N LYS A 206 -2.53 -10.92 -9.83
CA LYS A 206 -1.17 -11.45 -9.61
C LYS A 206 -0.18 -10.64 -10.44
N PRO A 207 1.13 -10.70 -10.11
CA PRO A 207 2.16 -10.08 -10.95
C PRO A 207 2.06 -10.60 -12.37
N SER A 208 2.26 -9.71 -13.35
CA SER A 208 2.31 -10.14 -14.74
C SER A 208 3.63 -10.88 -15.02
N TYR A 209 3.71 -11.61 -16.14
CA TYR A 209 4.96 -12.30 -16.49
C TYR A 209 6.03 -11.31 -16.98
N LEU A 210 5.66 -10.37 -17.85
CA LEU A 210 6.60 -9.48 -18.56
C LEU A 210 6.26 -7.99 -18.44
N GLY A 211 5.14 -7.63 -17.81
CA GLY A 211 4.70 -6.25 -17.66
C GLY A 211 5.57 -5.47 -16.66
N TRP A 212 5.23 -4.20 -16.44
CA TRP A 212 5.92 -3.37 -15.45
C TRP A 212 5.61 -3.81 -14.01
N ASP A 213 4.52 -4.54 -13.80
CA ASP A 213 4.03 -5.09 -12.54
C ASP A 213 4.47 -6.55 -12.34
N ASN A 214 5.66 -6.93 -12.82
CA ASN A 214 6.08 -8.33 -12.95
C ASN A 214 6.81 -8.96 -11.75
N LYS A 215 7.11 -8.19 -10.71
CA LYS A 215 7.75 -8.73 -9.49
C LYS A 215 6.74 -8.95 -8.37
N LEU A 216 5.92 -7.94 -8.09
CA LEU A 216 4.91 -7.99 -7.02
C LEU A 216 3.80 -6.98 -7.30
N ILE A 217 2.56 -7.33 -6.92
CA ILE A 217 1.45 -6.37 -6.77
C ILE A 217 1.49 -5.84 -5.34
N TYR A 218 1.10 -4.59 -5.11
CA TYR A 218 1.21 -3.94 -3.81
C TYR A 218 -0.11 -3.28 -3.40
N LYS A 219 -0.10 -2.34 -2.43
CA LYS A 219 -1.28 -1.62 -1.94
C LYS A 219 -2.14 -1.11 -3.11
N ALA A 220 -3.44 -1.32 -3.01
CA ALA A 220 -4.42 -0.90 -3.99
C ALA A 220 -5.57 -0.14 -3.32
N SER A 221 -6.28 0.64 -4.13
CA SER A 221 -7.54 1.29 -3.76
C SER A 221 -8.62 0.98 -4.79
N PHE A 222 -9.88 0.91 -4.39
CA PHE A 222 -10.97 0.50 -5.27
C PHE A 222 -12.24 1.34 -5.16
N LEU A 223 -13.06 1.31 -6.20
CA LEU A 223 -14.46 1.72 -6.17
C LEU A 223 -15.30 0.56 -6.68
N SER A 224 -16.36 0.21 -5.94
CA SER A 224 -17.43 -0.64 -6.46
C SER A 224 -18.34 0.19 -7.36
N THR A 225 -18.82 -0.42 -8.44
CA THR A 225 -19.81 0.15 -9.36
C THR A 225 -21.13 -0.61 -9.22
N GLU A 226 -22.24 0.00 -9.66
CA GLU A 226 -23.61 -0.50 -9.44
C GLU A 226 -23.90 -1.90 -10.03
N GLU A 227 -23.01 -2.44 -10.86
CA GLU A 227 -23.17 -3.75 -11.52
C GLU A 227 -22.24 -4.85 -10.95
N GLY A 228 -21.74 -4.69 -9.72
CA GLY A 228 -20.81 -5.66 -9.12
C GLY A 228 -19.43 -5.68 -9.79
N SER A 229 -19.12 -4.66 -10.60
CA SER A 229 -17.81 -4.41 -11.20
C SER A 229 -16.98 -3.48 -10.32
N TYR A 230 -15.66 -3.55 -10.47
CA TYR A 230 -14.71 -2.78 -9.67
C TYR A 230 -13.82 -1.94 -10.58
N ARG A 231 -13.52 -0.73 -10.12
CA ARG A 231 -12.42 0.11 -10.61
C ARG A 231 -11.31 0.04 -9.56
N ILE A 232 -10.13 -0.47 -9.90
CA ILE A 232 -9.04 -0.69 -8.94
C ILE A 232 -7.76 -0.03 -9.42
N TRP A 233 -7.23 0.86 -8.59
CA TRP A 233 -5.89 1.44 -8.73
C TRP A 233 -4.93 0.67 -7.87
N TYR A 234 -3.91 0.07 -8.46
CA TYR A 234 -2.97 -0.79 -7.73
C TYR A 234 -1.55 -0.30 -7.94
N SER A 235 -0.77 -0.26 -6.86
CA SER A 235 0.67 -0.09 -6.99
C SER A 235 1.33 -1.45 -7.26
N ALA A 236 2.46 -1.45 -7.96
CA ALA A 236 3.27 -2.65 -8.19
C ALA A 236 4.73 -2.29 -8.46
N CYS A 237 5.61 -3.29 -8.26
CA CYS A 237 7.04 -3.16 -8.52
C CYS A 237 7.46 -4.08 -9.67
N SER A 238 8.37 -3.60 -10.51
CA SER A 238 9.06 -4.43 -11.51
C SER A 238 10.25 -5.16 -10.91
N TRP A 239 10.77 -6.16 -11.62
CA TRP A 239 12.05 -6.78 -11.24
C TRP A 239 13.19 -5.76 -11.24
N GLY A 240 13.17 -4.79 -12.16
CA GLY A 240 14.07 -3.64 -12.17
C GLY A 240 13.98 -2.70 -10.97
N GLY A 241 13.07 -2.93 -10.02
CA GLY A 241 12.94 -2.11 -8.80
C GLY A 241 12.17 -0.81 -9.00
N LYS A 242 11.43 -0.70 -10.12
CA LYS A 242 10.64 0.48 -10.43
C LYS A 242 9.21 0.32 -9.96
N TRP A 243 8.67 1.37 -9.35
CA TRP A 243 7.33 1.40 -8.77
C TRP A 243 6.39 2.27 -9.59
N TYR A 244 5.19 1.77 -9.85
CA TYR A 244 4.15 2.51 -10.56
C TYR A 244 2.76 2.19 -10.03
N ILE A 245 1.79 2.99 -10.44
CA ILE A 245 0.37 2.77 -10.19
C ILE A 245 -0.30 2.40 -11.51
N GLY A 246 -0.99 1.27 -11.50
CA GLY A 246 -1.80 0.73 -12.59
C GLY A 246 -3.29 0.86 -12.32
N TYR A 247 -4.07 0.47 -13.31
CA TYR A 247 -5.52 0.47 -13.23
C TYR A 247 -6.09 -0.81 -13.86
N ILE A 248 -7.02 -1.45 -13.14
CA ILE A 248 -7.80 -2.58 -13.65
C ILE A 248 -9.29 -2.32 -13.45
N GLU A 249 -10.12 -2.86 -14.34
CA GLU A 249 -11.56 -2.66 -14.30
C GLU A 249 -12.34 -3.89 -14.77
N GLY A 250 -13.51 -4.10 -14.18
CA GLY A 250 -14.47 -5.14 -14.57
C GLY A 250 -15.02 -5.94 -13.38
N ALA A 251 -15.85 -6.94 -13.68
CA ALA A 251 -16.33 -7.89 -12.68
C ALA A 251 -15.20 -8.81 -12.19
N LEU A 252 -15.32 -9.37 -10.99
CA LEU A 252 -14.25 -10.15 -10.36
C LEU A 252 -13.73 -11.32 -11.21
N ASN A 253 -14.61 -11.97 -11.97
CA ASN A 253 -14.26 -13.10 -12.84
C ASN A 253 -13.72 -12.69 -14.22
N SER A 254 -13.76 -11.41 -14.57
CA SER A 254 -13.44 -10.89 -15.90
C SER A 254 -12.69 -9.56 -15.86
N ILE A 255 -12.08 -9.22 -14.71
CA ILE A 255 -11.35 -7.98 -14.49
C ILE A 255 -10.14 -7.91 -15.42
N LYS A 256 -9.94 -6.75 -16.06
CA LYS A 256 -8.89 -6.56 -17.05
C LYS A 256 -7.95 -5.45 -16.63
N ARG A 257 -6.67 -5.63 -16.93
CA ARG A 257 -5.70 -4.52 -16.94
C ARG A 257 -6.10 -3.57 -18.04
N ILE A 258 -6.56 -2.39 -17.65
CA ILE A 258 -6.86 -1.33 -18.59
C ILE A 258 -5.54 -0.58 -18.77
N SER A 259 -4.98 -0.73 -19.96
CA SER A 259 -3.66 -0.21 -20.34
C SER A 259 -3.49 1.25 -19.94
N ILE A 260 -2.82 1.47 -18.82
CA ILE A 260 -2.03 2.67 -18.59
C ILE A 260 -0.62 2.11 -18.51
N GLN A 261 0.15 2.21 -19.61
CA GLN A 261 1.60 2.24 -19.45
C GLN A 261 1.84 3.46 -18.56
N PRO A 262 2.33 3.31 -17.32
CA PRO A 262 2.56 4.47 -16.46
C PRO A 262 3.70 5.26 -17.10
N ALA A 263 3.34 6.26 -17.93
CA ALA A 263 4.22 7.23 -18.61
C ALA A 263 5.50 6.68 -19.26
N LEU A 264 5.58 5.37 -19.51
CA LEU A 264 6.78 4.72 -19.98
C LEU A 264 6.44 3.86 -21.17
N GLU A 265 6.65 4.45 -22.34
CA GLU A 265 7.28 3.71 -23.42
C GLU A 265 8.68 3.29 -22.97
N LEU A 266 8.74 2.41 -21.95
CA LEU A 266 9.96 1.77 -21.51
C LEU A 266 10.47 1.02 -22.73
N ASN A 267 11.62 1.44 -23.24
CA ASN A 267 12.33 0.68 -24.27
C ASN A 267 12.41 -0.77 -23.79
N ARG A 268 11.76 -1.69 -24.52
CA ARG A 268 11.59 -3.09 -24.10
C ARG A 268 12.93 -3.74 -23.77
N VAL A 269 13.99 -3.39 -24.49
CA VAL A 269 15.35 -3.90 -24.25
C VAL A 269 15.88 -3.39 -22.91
N LEU A 270 15.72 -2.10 -22.62
CA LEU A 270 16.15 -1.52 -21.35
C LEU A 270 15.40 -2.13 -20.17
N LYS A 271 14.08 -2.33 -20.31
CA LYS A 271 13.27 -2.99 -19.29
C LYS A 271 13.75 -4.41 -19.02
N VAL A 272 13.96 -5.22 -20.06
CA VAL A 272 14.46 -6.59 -19.91
C VAL A 272 15.83 -6.61 -19.21
N LYS A 273 16.75 -5.70 -19.59
CA LYS A 273 18.04 -5.57 -18.92
C LYS A 273 17.89 -5.22 -17.43
N GLN A 274 17.02 -4.26 -17.10
CA GLN A 274 16.74 -3.88 -15.71
C GLN A 274 16.15 -5.04 -14.91
N ASP A 275 15.19 -5.76 -15.49
CA ASP A 275 14.55 -6.91 -14.84
C ASP A 275 15.53 -8.06 -14.59
N LEU A 276 16.38 -8.41 -15.57
CA LEU A 276 17.43 -9.41 -15.41
C LEU A 276 18.42 -9.02 -14.31
N ASN A 277 18.87 -7.76 -14.30
CA ASN A 277 19.74 -7.26 -13.25
C ASN A 277 19.08 -7.34 -11.86
N GLY A 278 17.79 -7.03 -11.77
CA GLY A 278 17.01 -7.11 -10.55
C GLY A 278 16.84 -8.53 -10.03
N ILE A 279 16.49 -9.47 -10.92
CA ILE A 279 16.41 -10.91 -10.61
C ILE A 279 17.76 -11.41 -10.10
N PHE A 280 18.84 -11.07 -10.80
CA PHE A 280 20.19 -11.47 -10.42
C PHE A 280 20.59 -10.92 -9.05
N ARG A 281 20.32 -9.63 -8.77
CA ARG A 281 20.57 -9.01 -7.45
C ARG A 281 19.81 -9.70 -6.32
N ILE A 282 18.55 -10.04 -6.53
CA ILE A 282 17.71 -10.72 -5.54
C ILE A 282 18.18 -12.17 -5.35
N GLY A 283 18.54 -12.86 -6.43
CA GLY A 283 19.14 -14.19 -6.39
C GLY A 283 20.43 -14.19 -5.56
N LEU A 284 21.36 -13.28 -5.84
CA LEU A 284 22.60 -13.15 -5.08
C LEU A 284 22.37 -12.90 -3.58
N ARG A 285 21.38 -12.06 -3.21
CA ARG A 285 21.04 -11.83 -1.79
C ARG A 285 20.64 -13.10 -1.04
N ARG A 286 20.06 -14.09 -1.73
CA ARG A 286 19.65 -15.35 -1.11
C ARG A 286 20.83 -16.28 -0.82
N PHE A 287 21.97 -16.10 -1.48
CA PHE A 287 23.12 -16.99 -1.40
C PHE A 287 24.39 -16.34 -0.83
N LEU A 288 24.45 -15.02 -0.76
CA LEU A 288 25.61 -14.29 -0.25
C LEU A 288 25.34 -13.67 1.14
N PRO A 289 26.31 -13.74 2.08
CA PRO A 289 26.28 -12.94 3.30
C PRO A 289 26.11 -11.45 3.00
N VAL A 290 25.39 -10.72 3.86
CA VAL A 290 25.02 -9.30 3.66
C VAL A 290 26.21 -8.39 3.35
N TYR A 291 27.37 -8.62 3.98
CA TYR A 291 28.57 -7.82 3.73
C TYR A 291 29.16 -8.06 2.33
N VAL A 292 29.15 -9.30 1.82
CA VAL A 292 29.60 -9.66 0.46
C VAL A 292 28.65 -9.07 -0.57
N PHE A 293 27.34 -9.09 -0.30
CA PHE A 293 26.35 -8.47 -1.15
C PHE A 293 26.56 -6.94 -1.25
N ASN A 294 26.83 -6.26 -0.14
CA ASN A 294 27.06 -4.81 -0.15
C ASN A 294 28.35 -4.43 -0.90
N LEU A 295 29.40 -5.25 -0.81
CA LEU A 295 30.66 -5.04 -1.54
C LEU A 295 30.47 -5.26 -3.06
N THR A 296 29.78 -6.34 -3.44
CA THR A 296 29.48 -6.66 -4.86
C THR A 296 28.52 -5.65 -5.47
N LYS A 297 27.56 -5.11 -4.72
CA LYS A 297 26.69 -4.00 -5.14
C LYS A 297 27.49 -2.73 -5.44
N LYS A 298 28.46 -2.36 -4.60
CA LYS A 298 29.34 -1.21 -4.85
C LYS A 298 30.20 -1.41 -6.10
N LEU A 299 30.81 -2.58 -6.26
CA LEU A 299 31.62 -2.94 -7.44
C LEU A 299 30.79 -2.94 -8.73
N TYR A 300 29.59 -3.53 -8.71
CA TYR A 300 28.72 -3.54 -9.88
C TYR A 300 28.26 -2.13 -10.27
N ASN A 301 27.88 -1.29 -9.30
CA ASN A 301 27.47 0.08 -9.59
C ASN A 301 28.62 0.92 -10.16
N PHE A 302 29.87 0.65 -9.75
CA PHE A 302 31.06 1.27 -10.32
C PHE A 302 31.37 0.81 -11.76
N LEU A 303 31.03 -0.44 -12.10
CA LEU A 303 31.28 -1.01 -13.43
C LEU A 303 30.19 -0.68 -14.46
N VAL A 304 29.01 -0.22 -14.01
CA VAL A 304 27.83 0.01 -14.86
C VAL A 304 27.43 1.49 -14.91
N SER A 305 28.10 2.36 -14.14
CA SER A 305 28.14 3.81 -14.32
C SER A 305 29.12 4.20 -15.42
#